data_AF-A0AAX0KXT4-F1
#
_entry.id   AF-A0AAX0KXT4-F1
#
_cell.length_a   1.000
_cell.length_b   1.000
_cell.length_c   1.000
_cell.angle_alpha   90.00
_cell.angle_beta   90.00
_cell.angle_gamma   90.00
#
_symmetry.space_group_name_H-M   'P 1'
#
loop_
_entity.id
_entity.type
_entity.pdbx_description
1 polymer ?
#
loop_
_entity_poly.entity_id
_entity_poly.type
_entity_poly.pdbx_seq_one_letter_code
_entity_poly.pdbx_strand_id
1 'polypeptide(L)'
;MEDDTRPIRPFIPILKSISDVNSLGTLDLGSTQQRIREHPALVPLLQTYLADRALGGQGGSSADGTFDATLFMKWMIALSNLAPAIGDNLASGELSTAPLLDSWCAIFEDAVPLLVGRVSGHPHLREGARVRTSPLMNLQPKAGWARSCNRFYRLGLYDPSFLKTLQKDGRLSASAKLLRADRRS
;
A
#
# COMPACT_ATOMS: atom_id res chain seq x y z
N MET A 1 -16.54 -14.12 -20.97
CA MET A 1 -17.13 -13.51 -19.77
C MET A 1 -16.11 -13.70 -18.65
N GLU A 2 -14.96 -13.03 -18.77
CA GLU A 2 -13.76 -13.31 -17.98
C GLU A 2 -12.98 -12.00 -17.87
N ASP A 3 -13.34 -11.17 -16.89
CA ASP A 3 -12.43 -10.14 -16.37
C ASP A 3 -12.96 -9.69 -15.01
N ASP A 4 -12.90 -10.58 -14.02
CA ASP A 4 -13.41 -10.26 -12.68
C ASP A 4 -12.32 -10.52 -11.65
N THR A 5 -11.91 -9.43 -10.98
CA THR A 5 -10.94 -9.27 -9.88
C THR A 5 -9.46 -9.48 -10.20
N ARG A 6 -8.82 -8.45 -10.74
CA ARG A 6 -7.36 -8.35 -10.85
C ARG A 6 -6.74 -7.85 -9.53
N PRO A 7 -5.47 -8.19 -9.24
CA PRO A 7 -4.71 -7.57 -8.16
C PRO A 7 -4.75 -6.03 -8.29
N ILE A 8 -4.97 -5.32 -7.18
CA ILE A 8 -4.94 -3.86 -7.18
C ILE A 8 -3.63 -3.40 -6.58
N ARG A 9 -2.84 -2.70 -7.40
CA ARG A 9 -1.56 -2.12 -7.03
C ARG A 9 -1.64 -0.62 -7.24
N PRO A 10 -2.22 0.13 -6.28
CA PRO A 10 -2.71 1.49 -6.52
C PRO A 10 -1.60 2.49 -6.85
N PHE A 11 -0.35 2.17 -6.49
CA PHE A 11 0.80 3.01 -6.80
C PHE A 11 1.42 2.75 -8.18
N ILE A 12 1.15 1.63 -8.85
CA ILE A 12 1.73 1.35 -10.18
C ILE A 12 1.26 2.38 -11.23
N PRO A 13 -0.04 2.74 -11.31
CA PRO A 13 -0.48 3.81 -12.21
C PRO A 13 0.14 5.18 -11.87
N ILE A 14 0.29 5.50 -10.58
CA ILE A 14 0.90 6.76 -10.12
C ILE A 14 2.37 6.83 -10.57
N LEU A 15 3.13 5.76 -10.38
CA LEU A 15 4.53 5.70 -10.83
C LEU A 15 4.65 5.85 -12.34
N LYS A 16 3.75 5.25 -13.12
CA LYS A 16 3.75 5.39 -14.58
C LYS A 16 3.43 6.83 -15.02
N SER A 17 2.55 7.54 -14.31
CA SER A 17 2.20 8.92 -14.66
C SER A 17 3.26 9.94 -14.27
N ILE A 18 4.11 9.65 -13.28
CA ILE A 18 5.19 10.58 -12.89
C ILE A 18 6.47 10.37 -13.70
N SER A 19 6.71 9.14 -14.17
CA SER A 19 7.84 8.80 -15.04
C SER A 19 7.52 9.20 -16.48
N ASP A 20 7.59 10.49 -16.78
CA ASP A 20 7.52 10.95 -18.16
C ASP A 20 8.79 10.50 -18.88
N VAL A 21 8.59 9.73 -19.95
CA VAL A 21 9.61 9.55 -20.98
C VAL A 21 9.64 10.85 -21.77
N ASN A 22 10.74 11.62 -21.72
CA ASN A 22 10.87 12.83 -22.53
C ASN A 22 10.71 12.50 -24.02
N SER A 23 10.46 13.51 -24.86
CA SER A 23 10.30 13.39 -26.32
C SER A 23 11.45 12.68 -27.07
N LEU A 24 12.55 12.36 -26.37
CA LEU A 24 13.74 11.66 -26.86
C LEU A 24 13.89 10.21 -26.31
N GLY A 25 12.90 9.68 -25.59
CA GLY A 25 12.96 8.31 -25.06
C GLY A 25 13.75 8.15 -23.75
N THR A 26 14.30 9.24 -23.20
CA THR A 26 15.08 9.25 -21.95
C THR A 26 14.25 9.74 -20.77
N LEU A 27 14.46 9.15 -19.59
CA LEU A 27 13.82 9.59 -18.34
C LEU A 27 14.41 10.93 -17.90
N ASP A 28 13.56 11.94 -17.71
CA ASP A 28 13.96 13.16 -17.01
C ASP A 28 13.99 12.91 -15.50
N LEU A 29 15.16 12.52 -15.00
CA LEU A 29 15.35 12.18 -13.60
C LEU A 29 15.14 13.40 -12.67
N GLY A 30 15.43 14.62 -13.15
CA GLY A 30 15.28 15.84 -12.35
C GLY A 30 13.81 16.16 -12.08
N SER A 31 12.98 16.21 -13.13
CA SER A 31 11.55 16.44 -12.97
C SER A 31 10.84 15.26 -12.29
N THR A 32 11.24 14.01 -12.56
CA THR A 32 10.71 12.82 -11.89
C THR A 32 10.97 12.89 -10.38
N GLN A 33 12.19 13.27 -9.97
CA GLN A 33 12.55 13.43 -8.56
C GLN A 33 11.69 14.49 -7.87
N GLN A 34 11.49 15.66 -8.50
CA GLN A 34 10.65 16.71 -7.95
C GLN A 34 9.20 16.25 -7.79
N ARG A 35 8.63 15.64 -8.83
CA ARG A 35 7.27 15.10 -8.83
C ARG A 35 7.07 14.05 -7.74
N ILE A 36 8.04 13.18 -7.50
CA ILE A 36 7.96 12.19 -6.40
C ILE A 36 7.87 12.89 -5.04
N ARG A 37 8.67 13.94 -4.81
CA ARG A 37 8.68 14.67 -3.54
C ARG A 37 7.39 15.44 -3.28
N GLU A 38 6.78 15.96 -4.33
CA GLU A 38 5.57 16.79 -4.24
C GLU A 38 4.28 15.99 -4.31
N HIS A 39 4.31 14.77 -4.84
CA HIS A 39 3.09 13.98 -5.02
C HIS A 39 2.52 13.52 -3.67
N PRO A 40 1.30 13.95 -3.28
CA PRO A 40 0.76 13.75 -1.94
C PRO A 40 0.65 12.26 -1.56
N ALA A 41 0.29 11.40 -2.51
CA ALA A 41 0.22 9.95 -2.28
C ALA A 41 1.58 9.30 -1.96
N LEU A 42 2.69 9.90 -2.43
CA LEU A 42 4.04 9.33 -2.33
C LEU A 42 4.78 9.82 -1.09
N VAL A 43 4.39 10.95 -0.50
CA VAL A 43 5.05 11.52 0.68
C VAL A 43 5.21 10.50 1.82
N PRO A 44 4.17 9.76 2.26
CA PRO A 44 4.34 8.80 3.36
C PRO A 44 5.28 7.63 3.00
N LEU A 45 5.30 7.23 1.73
CA LEU A 45 6.18 6.19 1.22
C LEU A 45 7.63 6.67 1.15
N LEU A 46 7.85 7.92 0.72
CA LEU A 46 9.17 8.53 0.69
C LEU A 46 9.77 8.60 2.10
N GLN A 47 8.98 8.99 3.09
CA GLN A 47 9.44 8.99 4.50
C GLN A 47 9.79 7.58 4.97
N THR A 48 8.97 6.58 4.63
CA THR A 48 9.23 5.18 4.99
C THR A 48 10.50 4.66 4.33
N TYR A 49 10.71 4.97 3.05
CA TYR A 49 11.90 4.60 2.30
C TYR A 49 13.18 5.22 2.87
N LEU A 50 13.15 6.51 3.19
CA LEU A 50 14.30 7.21 3.76
C LEU A 50 14.64 6.68 5.17
N ALA A 51 13.63 6.34 5.97
CA ALA A 51 13.83 5.73 7.28
C ALA A 51 14.44 4.31 7.18
N ASP A 52 13.96 3.47 6.26
CA ASP A 52 14.52 2.13 6.00
C ASP A 52 15.99 2.22 5.56
N ARG A 53 16.31 3.17 4.67
CA ARG A 53 17.69 3.46 4.24
C ARG A 53 18.59 3.90 5.39
N ALA A 54 18.11 4.79 6.25
CA ALA A 54 18.91 5.27 7.40
C ALA A 54 19.28 4.14 8.38
N LEU A 55 18.49 3.06 8.39
CA LEU A 55 18.71 1.87 9.22
C LEU A 55 19.53 0.76 8.50
N GLY A 56 20.06 1.02 7.30
CA GLY A 56 20.84 0.05 6.53
C GLY A 56 20.00 -0.99 5.77
N GLY A 57 18.74 -0.69 5.49
CA GLY A 57 17.84 -1.55 4.72
C GLY A 57 18.32 -1.83 3.29
N GLN A 58 17.79 -2.91 2.69
CA GLN A 58 18.17 -3.42 1.36
C GLN A 58 17.78 -2.50 0.18
N GLY A 59 17.14 -1.36 0.46
CA GLY A 59 16.82 -0.33 -0.55
C GLY A 59 18.07 0.46 -0.91
N GLY A 60 18.88 -0.05 -1.85
CA GLY A 60 20.18 0.49 -2.25
C GLY A 60 20.24 2.02 -2.21
N SER A 61 21.26 2.57 -1.53
CA SER A 61 21.58 3.99 -1.53
C SER A 61 22.51 4.34 -2.68
N SER A 62 22.35 5.53 -3.26
CA SER A 62 23.46 6.20 -3.94
C SER A 62 24.57 6.39 -2.90
N ALA A 63 25.83 6.24 -3.31
CA ALA A 63 26.99 6.22 -2.42
C ALA A 63 27.14 7.48 -1.52
N ASP A 64 26.42 8.57 -1.84
CA ASP A 64 26.46 9.87 -1.17
C ASP A 64 25.23 10.15 -0.27
N GLY A 65 24.30 9.20 -0.12
CA GLY A 65 23.10 9.37 0.69
C GLY A 65 22.02 10.26 0.07
N THR A 66 22.19 10.69 -1.17
CA THR A 66 21.16 11.46 -1.88
C THR A 66 19.94 10.60 -2.22
N PHE A 67 18.77 11.24 -2.21
CA PHE A 67 17.56 10.60 -2.72
C PHE A 67 17.71 10.35 -4.22
N ASP A 68 17.40 9.12 -4.63
CA ASP A 68 17.42 8.69 -6.02
C ASP A 68 16.02 8.19 -6.38
N ALA A 69 15.38 8.89 -7.33
CA ALA A 69 14.05 8.57 -7.83
C ALA A 69 13.96 7.16 -8.41
N THR A 70 15.00 6.68 -9.11
CA THR A 70 15.03 5.34 -9.72
C THR A 70 15.03 4.26 -8.64
N LEU A 71 15.85 4.43 -7.59
CA LEU A 71 15.95 3.47 -6.50
C LEU A 71 14.64 3.42 -5.69
N PHE A 72 14.02 4.58 -5.44
CA PHE A 72 12.71 4.67 -4.81
C PHE A 72 11.61 3.98 -5.65
N MET A 73 11.56 4.25 -6.95
CA MET A 73 10.58 3.60 -7.84
C MET A 73 10.78 2.08 -7.90
N LYS A 74 12.02 1.61 -7.98
CA LYS A 74 12.34 0.17 -7.93
C LYS A 74 11.86 -0.46 -6.62
N TRP A 75 12.11 0.18 -5.49
CA TRP A 75 11.62 -0.27 -4.18
C TRP A 75 10.08 -0.33 -4.13
N MET A 76 9.38 0.69 -4.61
CA MET A 76 7.92 0.69 -4.66
C MET A 76 7.34 -0.39 -5.58
N ILE A 77 7.95 -0.61 -6.74
CA ILE A 77 7.54 -1.68 -7.68
C ILE A 77 7.76 -3.04 -7.03
N ALA A 78 8.91 -3.26 -6.39
CA ALA A 78 9.19 -4.49 -5.66
C ALA A 78 8.16 -4.73 -4.54
N LEU A 79 7.88 -3.72 -3.70
CA LEU A 79 6.86 -3.82 -2.66
C LEU A 79 5.46 -4.08 -3.21
N SER A 80 5.09 -3.46 -4.33
CA SER A 80 3.78 -3.65 -4.96
C SER A 80 3.63 -5.05 -5.57
N ASN A 81 4.73 -5.72 -5.91
CA ASN A 81 4.73 -7.06 -6.51
C ASN A 81 4.98 -8.18 -5.50
N LEU A 82 5.42 -7.86 -4.27
CA LEU A 82 5.72 -8.87 -3.25
C LEU A 82 4.44 -9.62 -2.84
N ALA A 83 4.48 -10.94 -2.98
CA ALA A 83 3.49 -11.85 -2.43
C ALA A 83 4.01 -12.44 -1.11
N PRO A 84 3.14 -12.77 -0.16
CA PRO A 84 3.59 -13.36 1.09
C PRO A 84 4.12 -14.77 0.85
N ALA A 85 5.12 -15.18 1.63
CA ALA A 85 5.53 -16.58 1.63
C ALA A 85 4.39 -17.47 2.17
N ILE A 86 3.93 -18.43 1.35
CA ILE A 86 3.02 -19.49 1.77
C ILE A 86 3.94 -20.65 2.21
N GLY A 87 4.06 -20.88 3.50
CA GLY A 87 4.93 -21.94 4.03
C GLY A 87 4.46 -23.32 3.58
N ASP A 88 5.35 -24.31 3.67
CA ASP A 88 5.07 -25.70 3.30
C ASP A 88 3.94 -26.36 4.13
N ASN A 89 3.53 -25.72 5.24
CA ASN A 89 2.29 -26.01 5.93
C ASN A 89 1.50 -24.73 6.26
N LEU A 90 0.18 -24.86 6.45
CA LEU A 90 -0.77 -23.77 6.73
C LEU A 90 -0.45 -22.91 7.97
N ALA A 91 0.47 -23.32 8.83
CA ALA A 91 0.80 -22.70 10.12
C ALA A 91 2.17 -21.97 10.16
N SER A 92 3.01 -22.07 9.13
CA SER A 92 4.38 -21.51 9.17
C SER A 92 4.69 -20.43 8.13
N GLY A 93 3.72 -20.07 7.27
CA GLY A 93 3.90 -19.00 6.27
C GLY A 93 3.77 -17.59 6.84
N GLU A 94 4.45 -16.62 6.23
CA GLU A 94 4.32 -15.18 6.53
C GLU A 94 2.86 -14.71 6.51
N LEU A 95 2.04 -15.30 5.61
CA LEU A 95 0.61 -15.01 5.57
C LEU A 95 -0.17 -15.62 6.74
N SER A 96 0.20 -16.81 7.21
CA SER A 96 -0.52 -17.51 8.29
C SER A 96 -0.41 -16.77 9.63
N THR A 97 0.74 -16.13 9.87
CA THR A 97 1.01 -15.32 11.06
C THR A 97 0.65 -13.84 10.87
N ALA A 98 0.23 -13.44 9.66
CA ALA A 98 -0.18 -12.08 9.39
C ALA A 98 -1.46 -11.71 10.16
N PRO A 99 -1.57 -10.45 10.64
CA PRO A 99 -2.79 -9.96 11.29
C PRO A 99 -4.01 -10.12 10.39
N LEU A 100 -5.14 -10.46 11.00
CA LEU A 100 -6.42 -10.50 10.31
C LEU A 100 -7.01 -9.09 10.29
N LEU A 101 -7.42 -8.62 9.11
CA LEU A 101 -8.18 -7.40 8.93
C LEU A 101 -9.61 -7.74 8.52
N ASP A 102 -10.54 -7.59 9.46
CA ASP A 102 -11.95 -7.89 9.30
C ASP A 102 -12.79 -6.62 9.16
N SER A 103 -14.04 -6.73 8.69
CA SER A 103 -14.89 -5.58 8.34
C SER A 103 -14.14 -4.54 7.50
N TRP A 104 -13.39 -5.02 6.50
CA TRP A 104 -12.38 -4.22 5.84
C TRP A 104 -12.89 -3.57 4.55
N CYS A 105 -12.33 -2.41 4.21
CA CYS A 105 -12.48 -1.84 2.88
C CYS A 105 -11.23 -1.04 2.49
N ALA A 106 -11.01 -0.90 1.18
CA ALA A 106 -9.96 -0.06 0.64
C ALA A 106 -10.47 1.37 0.44
N ILE A 107 -9.64 2.36 0.77
CA ILE A 107 -10.00 3.77 0.69
C ILE A 107 -8.88 4.60 0.06
N PHE A 108 -9.23 5.78 -0.42
CA PHE A 108 -8.33 6.91 -0.56
C PHE A 108 -8.61 7.91 0.55
N GLU A 109 -7.57 8.35 1.25
CA GLU A 109 -7.59 9.49 2.15
C GLU A 109 -6.44 10.42 1.76
N ASP A 110 -6.76 11.67 1.41
CA ASP A 110 -5.79 12.69 0.97
C ASP A 110 -4.82 12.18 -0.12
N ALA A 111 -5.39 11.54 -1.15
CA ALA A 111 -4.72 10.87 -2.28
C ALA A 111 -3.91 9.60 -1.93
N VAL A 112 -3.80 9.23 -0.64
CA VAL A 112 -3.09 8.03 -0.22
C VAL A 112 -4.05 6.83 -0.24
N PRO A 113 -3.75 5.74 -0.99
CA PRO A 113 -4.51 4.50 -0.91
C PRO A 113 -4.19 3.76 0.39
N LEU A 114 -5.22 3.31 1.11
CA LEU A 114 -5.12 2.71 2.44
C LEU A 114 -6.12 1.55 2.59
N LEU A 115 -5.92 0.72 3.61
CA LEU A 115 -6.95 -0.17 4.12
C LEU A 115 -7.45 0.32 5.47
N VAL A 116 -8.74 0.10 5.71
CA VAL A 116 -9.36 0.27 7.01
C VAL A 116 -10.11 -0.99 7.39
N GLY A 117 -10.23 -1.25 8.70
CA GLY A 117 -10.92 -2.42 9.22
C GLY A 117 -10.71 -2.59 10.72
N ARG A 118 -11.14 -3.75 11.23
CA ARG A 118 -10.87 -4.23 12.59
C ARG A 118 -9.72 -5.23 12.53
N VAL A 119 -8.63 -4.94 13.23
CA VAL A 119 -7.46 -5.81 13.24
C VAL A 119 -7.49 -6.77 14.44
N SER A 120 -7.04 -8.01 14.22
CA SER A 120 -6.82 -9.02 15.25
C SER A 120 -5.46 -9.70 15.04
N GLY A 121 -4.80 -10.12 16.13
CA GLY A 121 -3.46 -10.74 16.07
C GLY A 121 -2.35 -9.77 15.65
N HIS A 122 -2.50 -8.46 15.89
CA HIS A 122 -1.47 -7.48 15.56
C HIS A 122 -0.50 -7.29 16.75
N PRO A 123 0.84 -7.32 16.54
CA PRO A 123 1.82 -7.35 17.63
C PRO A 123 1.79 -6.11 18.55
N HIS A 124 1.33 -4.98 18.03
CA HIS A 124 1.32 -3.69 18.75
C HIS A 124 -0.08 -3.11 18.97
N LEU A 125 -1.14 -3.80 18.57
CA LEU A 125 -2.51 -3.27 18.66
C LEU A 125 -3.41 -4.26 19.37
N ARG A 126 -4.31 -3.75 20.20
CA ARG A 126 -5.30 -4.57 20.90
C ARG A 126 -6.22 -5.28 19.91
N GLU A 127 -6.73 -6.44 20.31
CA GLU A 127 -7.72 -7.21 19.56
C GLU A 127 -8.96 -6.36 19.21
N GLY A 128 -9.43 -6.50 17.98
CA GLY A 128 -10.56 -5.76 17.42
C GLY A 128 -10.33 -4.25 17.25
N ALA A 129 -9.08 -3.78 17.34
CA ALA A 129 -8.78 -2.36 17.14
C ALA A 129 -9.19 -1.92 15.73
N ARG A 130 -9.84 -0.76 15.63
CA ARG A 130 -10.19 -0.13 14.36
C ARG A 130 -8.98 0.61 13.84
N VAL A 131 -8.51 0.24 12.66
CA VAL A 131 -7.23 0.71 12.12
C VAL A 131 -7.38 1.37 10.77
N ARG A 132 -6.46 2.30 10.51
CA ARG A 132 -6.06 2.76 9.19
C ARG A 132 -4.63 2.27 8.97
N THR A 133 -4.39 1.51 7.92
CA THR A 133 -3.05 0.95 7.66
C THR A 133 -2.08 2.03 7.19
N SER A 134 -0.80 1.67 7.07
CA SER A 134 0.14 2.40 6.19
C SER A 134 -0.33 2.30 4.72
N PRO A 135 0.31 3.01 3.77
CA PRO A 135 -0.07 2.96 2.36
C PRO A 135 -0.25 1.55 1.81
N LEU A 136 -1.36 1.31 1.10
CA LEU A 136 -1.73 0.04 0.50
C LEU A 136 -0.90 -0.18 -0.78
N MET A 137 -0.07 -1.23 -0.81
CA MET A 137 0.83 -1.51 -1.93
C MET A 137 0.23 -2.54 -2.89
N ASN A 138 -0.46 -3.55 -2.35
CA ASN A 138 -1.04 -4.63 -3.14
C ASN A 138 -2.28 -5.19 -2.42
N LEU A 139 -3.40 -5.29 -3.12
CA LEU A 139 -4.65 -5.86 -2.61
C LEU A 139 -5.07 -7.03 -3.49
N GLN A 140 -5.27 -8.19 -2.87
CA GLN A 140 -5.61 -9.44 -3.52
C GLN A 140 -6.85 -10.06 -2.87
N PRO A 141 -8.06 -9.53 -3.13
CA PRO A 141 -9.27 -9.94 -2.42
C PRO A 141 -9.60 -11.42 -2.59
N LYS A 142 -9.40 -11.97 -3.81
CA LYS A 142 -9.62 -13.41 -4.09
C LYS A 142 -8.62 -14.31 -3.38
N ALA A 143 -7.38 -13.88 -3.26
CA ALA A 143 -6.36 -14.62 -2.54
C ALA A 143 -6.44 -14.41 -1.01
N GLY A 144 -7.36 -13.56 -0.53
CA GLY A 144 -7.60 -13.34 0.88
C GLY A 144 -6.49 -12.58 1.59
N TRP A 145 -5.70 -11.77 0.88
CA TRP A 145 -4.60 -11.02 1.49
C TRP A 145 -4.41 -9.62 0.91
N ALA A 146 -3.76 -8.78 1.69
CA ALA A 146 -3.27 -7.48 1.24
C ALA A 146 -1.90 -7.19 1.82
N ARG A 147 -1.17 -6.28 1.19
CA ARG A 147 0.11 -5.75 1.63
C ARG A 147 0.01 -4.24 1.78
N SER A 148 0.20 -3.75 2.99
CA SER A 148 0.57 -2.36 3.21
C SER A 148 2.10 -2.21 3.13
N CYS A 149 2.60 -0.98 3.14
CA CYS A 149 4.05 -0.71 3.07
C CYS A 149 4.88 -1.56 4.05
N ASN A 150 4.36 -1.81 5.26
CA ASN A 150 5.12 -2.43 6.35
C ASN A 150 4.71 -3.88 6.66
N ARG A 151 3.60 -4.39 6.12
CA ARG A 151 3.11 -5.72 6.50
C ARG A 151 2.12 -6.33 5.51
N PHE A 152 2.03 -7.65 5.54
CA PHE A 152 0.88 -8.38 5.02
C PHE A 152 -0.26 -8.44 6.03
N TYR A 153 -1.48 -8.58 5.50
CA TYR A 153 -2.71 -8.82 6.24
C TYR A 153 -3.45 -9.97 5.58
N ARG A 154 -4.07 -10.82 6.40
CA ARG A 154 -5.16 -11.69 5.96
C ARG A 154 -6.44 -10.86 5.90
N LEU A 155 -7.27 -11.09 4.89
CA LEU A 155 -8.51 -10.38 4.69
C LEU A 155 -9.68 -11.21 5.19
N GLY A 156 -10.44 -10.65 6.13
CA GLY A 156 -11.71 -11.18 6.61
C GLY A 156 -12.89 -10.70 5.77
N LEU A 157 -14.00 -10.39 6.43
CA LEU A 157 -15.21 -9.89 5.79
C LEU A 157 -14.98 -8.52 5.17
N TYR A 158 -15.27 -8.40 3.88
CA TYR A 158 -15.33 -7.11 3.20
C TYR A 158 -16.58 -6.33 3.64
N ASP A 159 -16.39 -5.12 4.14
CA ASP A 159 -17.47 -4.23 4.59
C ASP A 159 -17.21 -2.77 4.15
N PRO A 160 -17.77 -2.33 3.01
CA PRO A 160 -17.65 -0.95 2.56
C PRO A 160 -18.42 0.05 3.42
N SER A 161 -19.41 -0.41 4.21
CA SER A 161 -20.16 0.48 5.12
C SER A 161 -19.30 0.95 6.29
N PHE A 162 -18.22 0.22 6.60
CA PHE A 162 -17.28 0.54 7.67
C PHE A 162 -16.59 1.91 7.49
N LEU A 163 -16.40 2.36 6.25
CA LEU A 163 -15.93 3.73 5.95
C LEU A 163 -16.83 4.78 6.64
N LYS A 164 -18.15 4.64 6.50
CA LYS A 164 -19.11 5.59 7.09
C LYS A 164 -19.06 5.55 8.61
N THR A 165 -18.86 4.38 9.20
CA THR A 165 -18.67 4.24 10.66
C THR A 165 -17.46 5.03 11.12
N LEU A 166 -16.31 4.89 10.43
CA LEU A 166 -15.10 5.60 10.80
C LEU A 166 -15.20 7.13 10.60
N GLN A 167 -15.90 7.57 9.55
CA GLN A 167 -16.18 9.00 9.33
C GLN A 167 -17.08 9.57 10.42
N LYS A 168 -18.17 8.87 10.79
CA LYS A 168 -19.08 9.28 11.88
C LYS A 168 -18.35 9.42 13.21
N ASP A 169 -17.39 8.54 13.46
CA ASP A 169 -16.61 8.52 14.69
C ASP A 169 -15.41 9.49 14.67
N GLY A 170 -15.25 10.31 13.62
CA GLY A 170 -14.17 11.28 13.48
C GLY A 170 -12.78 10.65 13.30
N ARG A 171 -12.71 9.38 12.91
CA ARG A 171 -11.46 8.62 12.73
C ARG A 171 -10.89 8.65 11.32
N LEU A 172 -11.71 9.05 10.35
CA LEU A 172 -11.32 9.32 8.98
C LEU A 172 -11.83 10.67 8.57
N SER A 173 -11.10 11.31 7.65
CA SER A 173 -11.55 12.53 7.01
C SER A 173 -12.88 12.32 6.25
N ALA A 174 -13.71 13.37 6.20
CA ALA A 174 -14.88 13.40 5.32
C ALA A 174 -14.49 13.31 3.83
N SER A 175 -13.24 13.66 3.48
CA SER A 175 -12.70 13.52 2.12
C SER A 175 -12.41 12.06 1.74
N ALA A 176 -12.36 11.14 2.71
CA ALA A 176 -12.05 9.74 2.46
C ALA A 176 -13.12 9.07 1.59
N LYS A 177 -12.68 8.35 0.56
CA LYS A 177 -13.56 7.70 -0.42
C LYS A 177 -13.16 6.25 -0.57
N LEU A 178 -14.11 5.37 -0.88
CA LEU A 178 -13.80 3.99 -1.22
C LEU A 178 -12.86 3.96 -2.45
N LEU A 179 -11.70 3.33 -2.27
CA LEU A 179 -10.92 2.83 -3.39
C LEU A 179 -11.71 1.62 -3.86
N ARG A 180 -12.40 1.74 -5.00
CA ARG A 180 -13.25 0.66 -5.48
C ARG A 180 -12.39 -0.57 -5.74
N ALA A 181 -12.61 -1.54 -4.85
CA ALA A 181 -12.23 -2.94 -4.95
C ALA A 181 -12.42 -3.45 -6.39
N ASP A 182 -13.66 -3.23 -6.85
CA ASP A 182 -14.43 -4.00 -7.83
C ASP A 182 -15.49 -4.90 -7.16
N ARG A 183 -16.61 -4.25 -6.79
CA ARG A 183 -17.94 -4.86 -6.86
C ARG A 183 -18.88 -3.82 -7.47
N ARG A 184 -19.55 -4.17 -8.58
CA ARG A 184 -20.60 -3.34 -9.17
C ARG A 184 -21.79 -3.27 -8.21
N SER A 185 -22.47 -2.12 -8.26
CA SER A 185 -23.91 -2.00 -7.98
C SER A 185 -24.70 -3.00 -8.81
#